data_AF-A0A2T4YA52-F1
#
_entry.id   AF-A0A2T4YA52-F1
#
_cell.length_a   1.000
_cell.length_b   1.000
_cell.length_c   1.000
_cell.angle_alpha   90.00
_cell.angle_beta   90.00
_cell.angle_gamma   90.00
#
_symmetry.space_group_name_H-M   'P 1'
#
loop_
_entity.id
_entity.type
_entity.pdbx_description
1 polymer ?
#
loop_
_entity_poly.entity_id
_entity_poly.type
_entity_poly.pdbx_seq_one_letter_code
_entity_poly.pdbx_strand_id
1 'polypeptide(L)'
;MAKKTPEQLAREFEGRKAKGLAKGGAAFWPNIIANAVLKLTAAGETISVAALTELIAKDAESAEVTLKAGATEALARLRQAVAKAEG
;
A
#
# COMPACT_ATOMS: atom_id res chain seq x y z
N MET A 1 -13.52 2.64 -26.67
CA MET A 1 -12.82 1.49 -26.05
C MET A 1 -13.83 0.68 -25.25
N ALA A 2 -13.94 -0.63 -25.50
CA ALA A 2 -14.89 -1.48 -24.77
C ALA A 2 -14.49 -1.56 -23.29
N LYS A 3 -15.45 -1.30 -22.37
CA LYS A 3 -15.24 -1.46 -20.94
C LYS A 3 -15.22 -2.94 -20.60
N LYS A 4 -14.17 -3.38 -19.90
CA LYS A 4 -14.02 -4.77 -19.46
C LYS A 4 -15.09 -5.14 -18.43
N THR A 5 -15.49 -6.40 -18.42
CA THR A 5 -16.44 -6.92 -17.45
C THR A 5 -15.78 -7.08 -16.07
N PRO A 6 -16.55 -7.11 -14.97
CA PRO A 6 -16.02 -7.34 -13.63
C PRO A 6 -15.17 -8.61 -13.52
N GLU A 7 -15.55 -9.68 -14.21
CA GLU A 7 -14.85 -10.98 -14.21
C GLU A 7 -13.49 -10.88 -14.91
N GLN A 8 -13.41 -10.07 -15.97
CA GLN A 8 -12.15 -9.81 -16.67
C GLN A 8 -11.19 -8.99 -15.79
N LEU A 9 -11.72 -8.06 -15.00
CA LEU A 9 -10.92 -7.28 -14.04
C LEU A 9 -10.41 -8.15 -12.88
N ALA A 10 -11.25 -9.05 -12.35
CA ALA A 10 -10.87 -9.98 -11.29
C ALA A 10 -9.75 -10.93 -11.75
N ARG A 11 -9.87 -11.50 -12.95
CA ARG A 11 -8.86 -12.41 -13.51
C ARG A 11 -7.51 -11.73 -13.77
N GLU A 12 -7.52 -10.47 -14.19
CA GLU A 12 -6.30 -9.67 -14.33
C GLU A 12 -5.67 -9.31 -12.98
N PHE A 13 -6.51 -9.11 -11.96
CA PHE A 13 -6.04 -8.86 -10.60
C PHE A 13 -5.36 -10.10 -10.01
N GLU A 14 -5.99 -11.27 -10.15
CA GLU A 14 -5.42 -12.56 -9.73
C GLU A 14 -4.12 -12.90 -10.49
N GLY A 15 -4.09 -12.68 -11.80
CA GLY A 15 -2.88 -12.87 -12.61
C GLY A 15 -1.73 -11.95 -12.19
N ARG A 16 -2.03 -10.70 -11.82
CA ARG A 16 -1.03 -9.77 -11.25
C ARG A 16 -0.57 -10.19 -9.86
N LYS A 17 -1.47 -10.67 -9.01
CA LYS A 17 -1.16 -11.21 -7.67
C LYS A 17 -0.23 -12.41 -7.77
N ALA A 18 -0.52 -13.37 -8.65
CA ALA A 18 0.31 -14.56 -8.87
C ALA A 18 1.71 -14.20 -9.41
N LYS A 19 1.79 -13.24 -10.33
CA LYS A 19 3.08 -12.76 -10.86
C LYS A 19 3.92 -11.99 -9.84
N GLY A 20 3.27 -11.28 -8.90
CA GLY A 20 3.92 -10.62 -7.77
C GLY A 20 4.42 -11.61 -6.72
N LEU A 21 3.63 -12.65 -6.40
CA LEU A 21 4.02 -13.72 -5.47
C LEU A 21 5.22 -14.55 -5.97
N ALA A 22 5.30 -14.83 -7.28
CA ALA A 22 6.36 -15.66 -7.86
C ALA A 22 7.76 -15.01 -7.83
N LYS A 23 7.87 -13.71 -7.54
CA LYS A 23 9.16 -12.98 -7.48
C LYS A 23 9.75 -12.82 -6.07
N GLY A 24 9.26 -13.54 -5.06
CA GLY A 24 9.96 -13.66 -3.78
C GLY A 24 9.79 -12.48 -2.82
N GLY A 25 8.64 -11.82 -2.85
CA GLY A 25 8.18 -10.95 -1.77
C GLY A 25 6.66 -11.01 -1.79
N ALA A 26 6.01 -11.15 -0.64
CA ALA A 26 4.54 -11.04 -0.50
C ALA A 26 4.07 -9.92 -1.44
N ALA A 27 3.14 -10.18 -2.37
CA ALA A 27 2.81 -9.27 -3.48
C ALA A 27 2.56 -7.83 -2.99
N PHE A 28 3.63 -7.04 -2.87
CA PHE A 28 3.62 -5.65 -2.47
C PHE A 28 2.97 -4.97 -3.65
N TRP A 29 1.75 -4.50 -3.46
CA TRP A 29 1.24 -3.48 -4.36
C TRP A 29 2.27 -2.35 -4.36
N PRO A 30 2.59 -1.70 -5.50
CA PRO A 30 3.55 -0.60 -5.49
C PRO A 30 3.08 0.60 -4.64
N ASN A 31 1.86 0.55 -4.12
CA ASN A 31 1.29 1.55 -3.23
C ASN A 31 1.56 1.19 -1.75
N ILE A 32 2.43 1.97 -1.11
CA ILE A 32 2.82 1.81 0.30
C ILE A 32 1.63 1.90 1.26
N ILE A 33 0.68 2.81 1.03
CA ILE A 33 -0.53 2.94 1.86
C ILE A 33 -1.37 1.66 1.80
N ALA A 34 -1.59 1.12 0.60
CA ALA A 34 -2.37 -0.10 0.43
C ALA A 34 -1.72 -1.29 1.15
N ASN A 35 -0.39 -1.41 1.08
CA ASN A 35 0.31 -2.47 1.81
C ASN A 35 0.21 -2.30 3.32
N ALA A 36 0.31 -1.07 3.83
CA ALA A 36 0.16 -0.80 5.26
C ALA A 36 -1.25 -1.20 5.75
N VAL A 37 -2.29 -0.84 4.99
CA VAL A 37 -3.67 -1.27 5.27
C VAL A 37 -3.79 -2.79 5.29
N LEU A 38 -3.25 -3.48 4.27
CA LEU A 38 -3.33 -4.94 4.19
C LEU A 38 -2.59 -5.62 5.35
N LYS A 39 -1.42 -5.10 5.76
CA LYS A 39 -0.65 -5.58 6.92
C LYS A 39 -1.48 -5.47 8.20
N LEU A 40 -2.09 -4.31 8.46
CA LEU A 40 -2.94 -4.09 9.65
C LEU A 40 -4.19 -4.99 9.62
N THR A 41 -4.87 -5.08 8.48
CA THR A 41 -6.04 -5.96 8.31
C THR A 41 -5.69 -7.42 8.58
N ALA A 42 -4.57 -7.90 8.04
CA ALA A 42 -4.13 -9.29 8.25
C ALA A 42 -3.74 -9.57 9.71
N ALA A 43 -3.23 -8.56 10.42
CA ALA A 43 -2.93 -8.63 11.84
C ALA A 43 -4.18 -8.50 12.74
N GLY A 44 -5.35 -8.18 12.18
CA GLY A 44 -6.57 -7.88 12.95
C GLY A 44 -6.46 -6.57 13.74
N GLU A 45 -5.55 -5.68 13.35
CA GLU A 45 -5.30 -4.41 14.02
C GLU A 45 -6.22 -3.29 13.49
N THR A 46 -6.50 -2.30 14.36
CA THR A 46 -7.27 -1.13 13.98
C THR A 46 -6.53 -0.28 12.94
N ILE A 47 -7.18 -0.03 11.81
CA ILE A 47 -6.67 0.90 10.80
C ILE A 47 -6.96 2.33 11.25
N SER A 48 -5.91 3.05 11.67
CA SER A 48 -5.97 4.46 12.05
C SER A 48 -4.83 5.25 11.40
N VAL A 49 -4.95 6.58 11.33
CA VAL A 49 -3.86 7.45 10.82
C VAL A 49 -2.57 7.23 11.60
N ALA A 50 -2.65 7.07 12.93
CA ALA A 50 -1.51 6.80 13.78
C ALA A 50 -0.86 5.45 13.44
N ALA A 51 -1.66 4.38 13.35
CA ALA A 51 -1.16 3.04 13.00
C ALA A 51 -0.54 2.99 11.60
N LEU A 52 -1.16 3.64 10.61
CA LEU A 52 -0.60 3.77 9.27
C LEU A 52 0.73 4.55 9.28
N THR A 53 0.78 5.67 10.00
CA THR A 53 1.99 6.50 10.10
C THR A 53 3.14 5.71 10.70
N GLU A 54 2.90 4.99 11.81
CA GLU A 54 3.92 4.17 12.45
C GLU A 54 4.44 3.07 11.53
N LEU A 55 3.53 2.34 10.87
CA LEU A 55 3.91 1.22 10.02
C LEU A 55 4.69 1.68 8.78
N ILE A 56 4.29 2.80 8.17
CA ILE A 56 4.97 3.36 7.00
C ILE A 56 6.32 3.99 7.38
N ALA A 57 6.44 4.57 8.58
CA ALA A 57 7.71 5.12 9.06
C ALA A 57 8.81 4.05 9.09
N LYS A 58 8.48 2.81 9.47
CA LYS A 58 9.41 1.66 9.42
C LYS A 58 9.89 1.39 7.98
N ASP A 59 8.99 1.46 6.99
CA ASP A 59 9.35 1.28 5.57
C ASP A 59 10.23 2.45 5.05
N ALA A 60 10.13 3.65 5.63
CA ALA A 60 10.97 4.81 5.28
C ALA A 60 12.42 4.71 5.81
N GLU A 61 12.67 3.82 6.77
CA GLU A 61 14.01 3.50 7.28
C GLU A 61 14.70 2.39 6.45
N SER A 62 14.02 1.83 5.45
CA SER A 62 14.55 0.77 4.60
C SER A 62 15.83 1.18 3.87
N ALA A 63 16.77 0.25 3.74
CA ALA A 63 17.95 0.38 2.88
C ALA A 63 17.60 0.26 1.39
N GLU A 64 16.43 -0.29 1.05
CA GLU A 64 15.95 -0.38 -0.32
C GLU A 64 15.41 0.98 -0.77
N VAL A 65 16.08 1.59 -1.74
CA VAL A 65 15.87 2.99 -2.15
C VAL A 65 14.44 3.24 -2.62
N THR A 66 13.84 2.28 -3.34
CA THR A 66 12.49 2.42 -3.89
C THR A 66 11.44 2.43 -2.78
N LEU A 67 11.55 1.49 -1.84
CA LEU A 67 10.69 1.37 -0.67
C LEU A 67 10.79 2.60 0.22
N LYS A 68 12.02 3.06 0.50
CA LYS A 68 12.27 4.28 1.26
C LYS A 68 11.64 5.51 0.63
N ALA A 69 11.86 5.71 -0.68
CA ALA A 69 11.31 6.85 -1.41
C ALA A 69 9.78 6.82 -1.41
N GLY A 70 9.17 5.67 -1.70
CA GLY A 70 7.71 5.50 -1.69
C GLY A 70 7.11 5.73 -0.30
N ALA A 71 7.75 5.24 0.76
CA ALA A 71 7.27 5.41 2.13
C ALA A 71 7.36 6.87 2.60
N THR A 72 8.46 7.55 2.25
CA THR A 72 8.64 8.98 2.54
C THR A 72 7.53 9.82 1.88
N GLU A 73 7.25 9.53 0.61
CA GLU A 73 6.22 10.22 -0.16
C GLU A 73 4.81 9.93 0.38
N ALA A 74 4.53 8.67 0.75
CA ALA A 74 3.27 8.25 1.34
C ALA A 74 3.00 8.96 2.68
N LEU A 75 4.01 9.08 3.56
CA LEU A 75 3.90 9.82 4.82
C LEU A 75 3.57 11.30 4.60
N ALA A 76 4.24 11.94 3.64
CA ALA A 76 4.00 13.35 3.33
C ALA A 76 2.55 13.57 2.88
N ARG A 77 2.03 12.71 1.99
CA ARG A 77 0.64 12.78 1.52
C ARG A 77 -0.38 12.49 2.61
N LEU A 78 -0.12 11.51 3.46
CA LEU A 78 -1.00 11.18 4.58
C LEU A 78 -1.12 12.37 5.54
N ARG A 79 0.01 12.99 5.90
CA ARG A 79 0.04 14.20 6.76
C ARG A 79 -0.70 15.37 6.12
N GLN A 80 -0.51 15.60 4.81
CA GLN A 80 -1.23 16.65 4.09
C GLN A 80 -2.75 16.41 4.10
N ALA A 81 -3.19 15.17 3.91
CA ALA A 81 -4.61 14.82 3.94
C ALA A 81 -5.22 15.04 5.33
N VAL A 82 -4.49 14.69 6.40
CA VAL A 82 -4.90 14.93 7.79
C VAL A 82 -5.02 16.43 8.07
N ALA A 83 -3.99 17.20 7.74
CA ALA A 83 -4.01 18.66 7.93
C ALA A 83 -5.16 19.33 7.17
N LYS A 84 -5.50 18.84 5.97
CA LYS A 84 -6.65 19.34 5.20
C LYS A 84 -8.00 18.97 5.82
N ALA A 85 -8.08 17.90 6.60
CA ALA A 85 -9.32 17.51 7.28
C ALA A 85 -9.55 18.32 8.57
N GLU A 86 -8.49 18.88 9.15
CA GLU A 86 -8.52 19.66 10.39
C GLU A 86 -8.74 21.17 10.18
N GLY A 87 -8.52 21.68 8.96
CA GLY A 87 -8.70 23.08 8.58
C GLY A 87 -9.94 23.32 7.73
#